data_AF-A0A1Q4DDR7-F1
#
_entry.id   AF-A0A1Q4DDR7-F1
#
_cell.length_a   1.000
_cell.length_b   1.000
_cell.length_c   1.000
_cell.angle_alpha   90.00
_cell.angle_beta   90.00
_cell.angle_gamma   90.00
#
_symmetry.space_group_name_H-M   'P 1'
#
loop_
_entity.id
_entity.type
_entity.pdbx_description
1 polymer ?
#
loop_
_entity_poly.entity_id
_entity_poly.type
_entity_poly.pdbx_seq_one_letter_code
_entity_poly.pdbx_strand_id
1 'polypeptide(L)'
;MRYDSAMTRLAAIVLSLGLLAAGAPAHAASDGPYDIMKPEPRTPGVANPYVSPRRMPQRPRRVPRAQAPEQRWRDTPPPIVMPGTGQVVPSVPVVPRGSVPGGGAESFGDRAARCAHQSGLAGLPGDQRGTYMGTCINQ
;
A
#
# COMPACT_ATOMS: atom_id res chain seq x y z
N MET A 1 79.86 14.48 13.04
CA MET A 1 78.96 15.34 12.23
C MET A 1 79.02 14.91 10.78
N ARG A 2 78.10 14.05 10.31
CA ARG A 2 77.90 13.71 8.87
C ARG A 2 76.71 12.75 8.60
N TYR A 3 75.80 12.51 9.55
CA TYR A 3 74.63 11.62 9.34
C TYR A 3 73.33 12.36 8.98
N ASP A 4 73.21 13.65 9.29
CA ASP A 4 71.94 14.39 9.09
C ASP A 4 71.61 14.70 7.63
N SER A 5 72.62 14.80 6.75
CA SER A 5 72.41 15.09 5.32
C SER A 5 71.99 13.86 4.49
N ALA A 6 72.22 12.65 4.99
CA ALA A 6 71.85 11.42 4.27
C ALA A 6 70.38 11.07 4.46
N MET A 7 69.86 11.20 5.70
CA MET A 7 68.45 10.91 6.00
C MET A 7 67.49 11.92 5.36
N THR A 8 67.86 13.21 5.31
CA THR A 8 67.03 14.24 4.66
C THR A 8 66.93 14.05 3.16
N ARG A 9 68.00 13.60 2.49
CA ARG A 9 67.96 13.30 1.05
C ARG A 9 67.12 12.07 0.74
N LEU A 10 67.19 11.02 1.57
CA LEU A 10 66.34 9.84 1.42
C LEU A 10 64.86 10.16 1.63
N ALA A 11 64.52 10.96 2.63
CA ALA A 11 63.15 11.40 2.87
C ALA A 11 62.57 12.19 1.69
N ALA A 12 63.37 13.08 1.09
CA ALA A 12 62.95 13.86 -0.08
C ALA A 12 62.71 12.98 -1.32
N ILE A 13 63.54 11.95 -1.54
CA ILE A 13 63.38 11.01 -2.66
C ILE A 13 62.09 10.20 -2.50
N VAL A 14 61.82 9.66 -1.31
CA VAL A 14 60.60 8.90 -1.03
C VAL A 14 59.34 9.77 -1.19
N LEU A 15 59.39 11.04 -0.75
CA LEU A 15 58.28 11.97 -0.94
C LEU A 15 58.03 12.27 -2.41
N SER A 16 59.10 12.46 -3.20
CA SER A 16 58.99 12.76 -4.63
C SER A 16 58.47 11.58 -5.45
N LEU A 17 58.82 10.33 -5.10
CA LEU A 17 58.26 9.15 -5.75
C LEU A 17 56.79 8.92 -5.40
N GLY A 18 56.36 9.26 -4.18
CA GLY A 18 54.97 9.13 -3.75
C GLY A 18 54.00 10.02 -4.54
N LEU A 19 54.45 11.19 -4.97
CA LEU A 19 53.63 12.14 -5.75
C LEU A 19 53.46 11.75 -7.23
N LEU A 20 54.37 10.95 -7.81
CA LEU A 20 54.22 10.46 -9.19
C LEU A 20 53.24 9.29 -9.33
N ALA A 21 52.91 8.58 -8.25
CA ALA A 21 51.99 7.45 -8.29
C ALA A 21 50.50 7.85 -8.23
N ALA A 22 50.17 9.09 -7.87
CA ALA A 22 48.78 9.55 -7.69
C ALA A 22 48.14 10.15 -8.96
N GLY A 23 48.84 10.14 -10.09
CA GLY A 23 48.42 10.82 -11.33
C GLY A 23 48.09 9.93 -12.52
N ALA A 24 48.10 8.60 -12.38
CA ALA A 24 47.64 7.74 -13.47
C ALA A 24 46.13 7.95 -13.66
N PRO A 25 45.67 8.46 -14.82
CA PRO A 25 44.23 8.53 -15.07
C PRO A 25 43.71 7.10 -15.05
N ALA A 26 42.78 6.83 -14.13
CA ALA A 26 41.93 5.67 -14.26
C ALA A 26 41.13 5.86 -15.54
N HIS A 27 41.63 5.30 -16.65
CA HIS A 27 40.82 5.07 -17.84
C HIS A 27 39.71 4.11 -17.40
N ALA A 28 38.57 4.68 -16.98
CA ALA A 28 37.36 3.94 -16.80
C ALA A 28 37.11 3.19 -18.11
N ALA A 29 37.13 1.86 -18.02
CA ALA A 29 36.87 0.95 -19.13
C ALA A 29 35.39 1.09 -19.55
N SER A 30 35.05 2.20 -20.23
CA SER A 30 33.70 2.51 -20.71
C SER A 30 33.47 2.10 -22.17
N ASP A 31 34.52 1.63 -22.85
CA ASP A 31 34.44 1.25 -24.27
C ASP A 31 34.49 -0.27 -24.51
N GLY A 32 34.06 -1.04 -23.51
CA GLY A 32 33.76 -2.46 -23.71
C GLY A 32 32.41 -2.66 -24.43
N PRO A 33 32.21 -3.78 -25.15
CA PRO A 33 30.91 -4.12 -25.76
C PRO A 33 29.79 -4.37 -24.75
N TYR A 34 30.11 -4.39 -23.45
CA TYR A 34 29.19 -4.55 -22.32
C TYR A 34 29.21 -3.30 -21.41
N ASP A 35 29.10 -2.11 -22.00
CA ASP A 35 28.92 -0.87 -21.23
C ASP A 35 27.48 -0.82 -20.70
N ILE A 36 27.32 -1.11 -19.40
CA ILE A 36 26.04 -1.10 -18.67
C ILE A 36 25.34 0.27 -18.72
N MET A 37 26.09 1.35 -18.96
CA MET A 37 25.53 2.70 -19.03
C MET A 37 25.05 3.07 -20.44
N LYS A 38 25.35 2.25 -21.47
CA LYS A 38 24.81 2.45 -22.81
C LYS A 38 23.40 1.88 -22.91
N PRO A 39 22.42 2.64 -23.44
CA PRO A 39 21.10 2.12 -23.72
C PRO A 39 21.19 0.89 -24.62
N GLU A 40 20.52 -0.20 -24.24
CA GLU A 40 20.50 -1.42 -25.04
C GLU A 40 20.04 -1.09 -26.47
N PRO A 41 20.73 -1.62 -27.50
CA PRO A 41 20.27 -1.50 -28.87
C PRO A 41 18.85 -2.04 -28.98
N ARG A 42 17.97 -1.37 -29.73
CA ARG A 42 16.61 -1.87 -29.97
C ARG A 42 16.68 -3.18 -30.76
N THR A 43 16.69 -4.30 -30.05
CA THR A 43 16.74 -5.63 -30.66
C THR A 43 15.41 -5.91 -31.36
N PRO A 44 15.41 -6.24 -32.66
CA PRO A 44 14.19 -6.64 -33.36
C PRO A 44 13.52 -7.80 -32.65
N GLY A 45 12.23 -7.67 -32.32
CA GLY A 45 11.45 -8.71 -31.63
C GLY A 45 11.39 -8.58 -30.10
N VAL A 46 12.10 -7.62 -29.49
CA VAL A 46 11.93 -7.29 -28.07
C VAL A 46 10.80 -6.26 -27.91
N ALA A 47 9.90 -6.51 -26.95
CA ALA A 47 8.78 -5.61 -26.67
C ALA A 47 9.29 -4.20 -26.33
N ASN A 48 8.60 -3.18 -26.84
CA ASN A 48 8.96 -1.79 -26.54
C ASN A 48 8.94 -1.53 -25.02
N PRO A 49 9.83 -0.67 -24.50
CA PRO A 49 9.80 -0.25 -23.11
C PRO A 49 8.42 0.28 -22.72
N TYR A 50 7.93 -0.11 -21.55
CA TYR A 50 6.63 0.31 -21.05
C TYR A 50 6.53 1.83 -20.95
N VAL A 51 5.61 2.43 -21.72
CA VAL A 51 5.30 3.85 -21.62
C VAL A 51 4.19 4.02 -20.59
N SER A 52 4.51 4.65 -19.45
CA SER A 52 3.52 4.90 -18.42
C SER A 52 2.37 5.76 -18.98
N PRO A 53 1.09 5.43 -18.70
CA PRO A 53 -0.08 6.20 -19.14
C PRO A 53 -0.05 7.68 -18.73
N ARG A 54 0.78 8.03 -17.73
CA ARG A 54 0.94 9.38 -17.19
C ARG A 54 1.52 10.41 -18.19
N ARG A 55 2.13 9.97 -19.30
CA ARG A 55 2.64 10.85 -20.37
C ARG A 55 1.63 11.11 -21.50
N MET A 56 0.48 10.44 -21.51
CA MET A 56 -0.56 10.74 -22.48
C MET A 56 -1.40 11.92 -21.97
N PRO A 57 -1.65 12.97 -22.77
CA PRO A 57 -2.68 13.95 -22.46
C PRO A 57 -4.04 13.28 -22.57
N GLN A 58 -4.46 12.60 -21.50
CA GLN A 58 -5.82 12.09 -21.39
C GLN A 58 -6.73 13.29 -21.20
N ARG A 59 -7.46 13.69 -22.24
CA ARG A 59 -8.63 14.55 -22.04
C ARG A 59 -9.60 13.77 -21.15
N PRO A 60 -9.90 14.22 -19.92
CA PRO A 60 -10.82 13.52 -19.06
C PRO A 60 -12.18 13.51 -19.75
N ARG A 61 -12.61 12.32 -20.21
CA ARG A 61 -13.96 12.13 -20.71
C ARG A 61 -14.88 12.29 -19.52
N ARG A 62 -15.74 13.32 -19.53
CA ARG A 62 -16.76 13.51 -18.49
C ARG A 62 -17.68 12.30 -18.51
N VAL A 63 -17.52 11.42 -17.54
CA VAL A 63 -18.50 10.37 -17.25
C VAL A 63 -19.76 11.03 -16.69
N PRO A 64 -20.96 10.65 -17.18
CA PRO A 64 -22.21 11.09 -16.58
C PRO A 64 -22.19 10.76 -15.09
N ARG A 65 -22.53 11.74 -14.24
CA ARG A 65 -22.65 11.54 -12.80
C ARG A 65 -23.82 10.56 -12.60
N ALA A 66 -23.52 9.36 -12.13
CA ALA A 66 -24.57 8.42 -11.72
C ALA A 66 -25.44 9.14 -10.69
N GLN A 67 -26.75 9.17 -10.92
CA GLN A 67 -27.69 9.63 -9.90
C GLN A 67 -27.56 8.68 -8.72
N ALA A 68 -27.34 9.24 -7.52
CA ALA A 68 -27.34 8.43 -6.32
C ALA A 68 -28.72 7.77 -6.23
N PRO A 69 -28.78 6.43 -6.11
CA PRO A 69 -30.06 5.77 -5.91
C PRO A 69 -30.68 6.33 -4.64
N GLU A 70 -31.99 6.60 -4.70
CA GLU A 70 -32.75 7.06 -3.56
C GLU A 70 -32.63 6.00 -2.46
N GLN A 71 -31.85 6.30 -1.41
CA GLN A 71 -31.66 5.39 -0.29
C GLN A 71 -32.98 5.31 0.48
N ARG A 72 -33.78 4.27 0.20
CA ARG A 72 -34.89 3.88 1.07
C ARG A 72 -34.29 3.37 2.38
N TRP A 73 -34.21 4.24 3.38
CA TRP A 73 -33.91 3.93 4.79
C TRP A 73 -35.00 3.07 5.46
N ARG A 74 -35.67 2.17 4.72
CA ARG A 74 -36.96 1.65 5.14
C ARG A 74 -36.90 0.57 6.20
N ASP A 75 -35.78 -0.13 6.34
CA ASP A 75 -35.76 -1.32 7.20
C ASP A 75 -34.60 -1.24 8.19
N THR A 76 -34.70 -0.32 9.16
CA THR A 76 -33.93 -0.50 10.40
C THR A 76 -34.52 -1.74 11.07
N PRO A 77 -33.75 -2.82 11.27
CA PRO A 77 -34.31 -4.03 11.86
C PRO A 77 -34.83 -3.72 13.26
N PRO A 78 -35.85 -4.43 13.76
CA PRO A 78 -36.33 -4.21 15.11
C PRO A 78 -35.18 -4.41 16.11
N PRO A 79 -35.19 -3.72 17.25
CA PRO A 79 -34.17 -3.90 18.27
C PRO A 79 -34.19 -5.35 18.77
N ILE A 80 -33.02 -5.87 19.10
CA ILE A 80 -32.88 -7.26 19.55
C ILE A 80 -33.05 -7.28 21.06
N VAL A 81 -34.03 -8.04 21.54
CA VAL A 81 -34.20 -8.30 22.97
C VAL A 81 -33.38 -9.54 23.33
N MET A 82 -32.47 -9.39 24.28
CA MET A 82 -31.64 -10.49 24.76
C MET A 82 -32.44 -11.48 25.60
N PRO A 83 -32.41 -12.78 25.28
CA PRO A 83 -33.06 -13.80 26.10
C PRO A 83 -32.32 -13.94 27.44
N GLY A 84 -33.06 -14.03 28.54
CA GLY A 84 -32.54 -14.12 29.91
C GLY A 84 -32.43 -12.76 30.61
N THR A 85 -31.76 -11.78 29.99
CA THR A 85 -31.58 -10.45 30.59
C THR A 85 -32.71 -9.47 30.26
N GLY A 86 -33.44 -9.67 29.17
CA GLY A 86 -34.44 -8.72 28.68
C GLY A 86 -33.84 -7.41 28.18
N GLN A 87 -32.51 -7.32 28.10
CA GLN A 87 -31.81 -6.13 27.64
C GLN A 87 -32.10 -5.88 26.16
N VAL A 88 -32.52 -4.66 25.83
CA VAL A 88 -32.80 -4.25 24.46
C VAL A 88 -31.53 -3.65 23.86
N VAL A 89 -31.00 -4.29 22.83
CA VAL A 89 -29.84 -3.80 22.09
C VAL A 89 -30.33 -3.07 20.84
N PRO A 90 -30.03 -1.77 20.69
CA PRO A 90 -30.45 -1.01 19.52
C PRO A 90 -29.77 -1.56 18.26
N SER A 91 -30.56 -1.72 17.21
CA SER A 91 -30.09 -2.19 15.92
C SER A 91 -29.38 -1.08 15.15
N VAL A 92 -28.25 -1.42 14.55
CA VAL A 92 -27.55 -0.54 13.59
C VAL A 92 -28.19 -0.75 12.20
N PRO A 93 -28.44 0.34 11.45
CA PRO A 93 -29.06 0.26 10.13
C PRO A 93 -28.28 -0.67 9.19
N VAL A 94 -29.03 -1.43 8.40
CA VAL A 94 -28.46 -2.22 7.30
C VAL A 94 -28.05 -1.27 6.18
N VAL A 95 -26.92 -1.56 5.53
CA VAL A 95 -26.50 -0.83 4.33
C VAL A 95 -27.59 -0.97 3.27
N PRO A 96 -28.20 0.13 2.79
CA PRO A 96 -29.33 0.04 1.87
C PRO A 96 -28.95 -0.70 0.59
N ARG A 97 -29.86 -1.56 0.09
CA ARG A 97 -29.68 -2.22 -1.20
C ARG A 97 -29.46 -1.18 -2.30
N GLY A 98 -28.50 -1.43 -3.19
CA GLY A 98 -28.15 -0.52 -4.27
C GLY A 98 -27.32 0.70 -3.87
N SER A 99 -26.95 0.87 -2.60
CA SER A 99 -26.04 1.97 -2.18
C SER A 99 -24.62 1.85 -2.77
N VAL A 100 -24.24 0.65 -3.22
CA VAL A 100 -23.01 0.38 -3.97
C VAL A 100 -23.32 -0.35 -5.28
N PRO A 101 -22.53 -0.14 -6.37
CA PRO A 101 -22.68 -0.92 -7.59
C PRO A 101 -22.51 -2.42 -7.31
N GLY A 102 -23.53 -3.22 -7.61
CA GLY A 102 -23.59 -4.65 -7.25
C GLY A 102 -24.11 -4.94 -5.84
N GLY A 103 -24.58 -3.94 -5.10
CA GLY A 103 -25.11 -4.07 -3.74
C GLY A 103 -26.45 -4.81 -3.70
N GLY A 104 -26.40 -6.11 -3.44
CA GLY A 104 -27.54 -7.01 -3.26
C GLY A 104 -28.15 -6.99 -1.85
N ALA A 105 -28.89 -8.05 -1.51
CA ALA A 105 -29.33 -8.29 -0.14
C ALA A 105 -28.13 -8.45 0.82
N GLU A 106 -28.28 -8.05 2.08
CA GLU A 106 -27.27 -8.27 3.12
C GLU A 106 -26.87 -9.75 3.12
N SER A 107 -25.57 -10.02 2.97
CA SER A 107 -25.07 -11.39 3.04
C SER A 107 -25.02 -11.87 4.49
N PHE A 108 -24.94 -13.18 4.69
CA PHE A 108 -24.74 -13.75 6.04
C PHE A 108 -23.49 -13.17 6.72
N GLY A 109 -22.41 -12.96 5.97
CA GLY A 109 -21.16 -12.38 6.48
C GLY A 109 -21.33 -10.92 6.92
N ASP A 110 -22.03 -10.10 6.12
CA ASP A 110 -22.32 -8.71 6.45
C ASP A 110 -23.16 -8.63 7.74
N ARG A 111 -24.16 -9.51 7.85
CA ARG A 111 -25.00 -9.63 9.04
C ARG A 111 -24.19 -10.01 10.27
N ALA A 112 -23.37 -11.05 10.19
CA ALA A 112 -22.53 -11.48 11.31
C ALA A 112 -21.55 -10.38 11.75
N ALA A 113 -20.93 -9.67 10.80
CA ALA A 113 -20.04 -8.55 11.10
C ALA A 113 -20.78 -7.39 11.78
N ARG A 114 -21.98 -7.05 11.30
CA ARG A 114 -22.83 -6.02 11.90
C ARG A 114 -23.27 -6.40 13.32
N CYS A 115 -23.64 -7.65 13.56
CA CYS A 115 -23.97 -8.17 14.89
C CYS A 115 -22.74 -8.10 15.83
N ALA A 116 -21.57 -8.56 15.38
CA ALA A 116 -20.36 -8.50 16.19
C ALA A 116 -20.03 -7.05 16.60
N HIS A 117 -20.15 -6.12 15.64
CA HIS A 117 -19.94 -4.70 15.88
C HIS A 117 -20.93 -4.13 16.90
N GLN A 118 -22.23 -4.42 16.75
CA GLN A 118 -23.27 -3.99 17.68
C GLN A 118 -23.04 -4.51 19.10
N SER A 119 -22.67 -5.79 19.24
CA SER A 119 -22.35 -6.39 20.54
C SER A 119 -21.17 -5.70 21.24
N GLY A 120 -20.24 -5.16 20.45
CA GLY A 120 -19.13 -4.33 20.92
C GLY A 120 -19.60 -2.96 21.39
N LEU A 121 -20.39 -2.25 20.57
CA LEU A 121 -20.92 -0.93 20.89
C LEU A 121 -21.85 -0.95 22.11
N ALA A 122 -22.65 -2.00 22.27
CA ALA A 122 -23.53 -2.19 23.40
C ALA A 122 -22.81 -2.62 24.69
N GLY A 123 -21.48 -2.86 24.64
CA GLY A 123 -20.69 -3.23 25.81
C GLY A 123 -21.06 -4.58 26.41
N LEU A 124 -21.61 -5.51 25.62
CA LEU A 124 -22.07 -6.80 26.13
C LEU A 124 -20.89 -7.63 26.67
N PRO A 125 -21.02 -8.24 27.87
CA PRO A 125 -20.03 -9.16 28.41
C PRO A 125 -19.94 -10.45 27.56
N GLY A 126 -18.83 -11.17 27.67
CA GLY A 126 -18.48 -12.26 26.73
C GLY A 126 -19.50 -13.41 26.67
N ASP A 127 -20.11 -13.74 27.79
CA ASP A 127 -21.22 -14.70 27.93
C ASP A 127 -22.49 -14.24 27.19
N GLN A 128 -22.81 -12.95 27.27
CA GLN A 128 -23.96 -12.35 26.63
C GLN A 128 -23.76 -12.12 25.12
N ARG A 129 -22.51 -11.89 24.69
CA ARG A 129 -22.17 -11.74 23.26
C ARG A 129 -22.54 -12.96 22.44
N GLY A 130 -22.30 -14.17 22.96
CA GLY A 130 -22.63 -15.41 22.26
C GLY A 130 -24.13 -15.54 22.01
N THR A 131 -24.93 -15.30 23.05
CA THR A 131 -26.39 -15.35 22.97
C THR A 131 -26.96 -14.26 22.05
N TYR A 132 -26.45 -13.04 22.15
CA TYR A 132 -26.83 -11.94 21.26
C TYR A 132 -26.47 -12.23 19.80
N MET A 133 -25.28 -12.78 19.52
CA MET A 133 -24.88 -13.13 18.16
C MET A 133 -25.81 -14.18 17.55
N GLY A 134 -26.20 -15.19 18.34
CA GLY A 134 -27.14 -16.22 17.91
C GLY A 134 -28.52 -15.67 17.55
N THR A 135 -29.05 -14.70 18.31
CA THR A 135 -30.35 -14.09 17.99
C THR A 135 -30.24 -13.08 16.85
N CYS A 136 -29.17 -12.29 16.81
CA CYS A 136 -28.96 -11.25 15.80
C CYS A 136 -28.77 -11.81 14.39
N ILE A 137 -28.02 -12.90 14.23
CA ILE A 137 -27.75 -13.50 12.91
C ILE A 137 -29.02 -14.10 12.28
N ASN A 138 -29.95 -14.56 13.11
CA ASN A 138 -31.19 -15.22 12.66
C ASN A 138 -32.37 -14.26 12.40
N GLN A 139 -32.17 -12.94 12.55
CA GLN A 139 -33.11 -11.91 12.10
C GLN A 139 -32.75 -11.45 10.69
#